data_AF-X1H2S4-F1
#
_entry.id   AF-X1H2S4-F1
#
_cell.length_a   1.000
_cell.length_b   1.000
_cell.length_c   1.000
_cell.angle_alpha   90.00
_cell.angle_beta   90.00
_cell.angle_gamma   90.00
#
_symmetry.space_group_name_H-M   'P 1'
#
loop_
_entity.id
_entity.type
_entity.pdbx_description
1 polymer ?
#
loop_
_entity_poly.entity_id
_entity_poly.type
_entity_poly.pdbx_seq_one_letter_code
_entity_poly.pdbx_strand_id
1 'polypeptide(L)'
;MSQTRFSEFAVFFDDGGVMNDNRIRGLQYQKLVGEYFTPKFGGEPYLWAESNVNFIEEIMKKYSKAIYDGSDIDYKTYQADFVKRWIEEMFNYVGVKLPAKSEYNQIYREAIEYITPNIRSAYPGVVDSIKKLKRLGFNLYTASGEDSLEIKGYLQGMREEVQRRRAEIFADNAEIWKWKRAADSVKDFELFGKVSDITKEVFVTNGTEDKIHDQINYPQIAAELPNGRFIYMKTDESRRERLMGFVSLEFCRVGKNDGIPPSL
;
A
#
# COMPACT_ATOMS: atom_id res chain seq x y z
N MET A 1 -5.21 30.90 -10.38
CA MET A 1 -4.55 29.77 -11.06
C MET A 1 -5.60 29.01 -11.85
N SER A 2 -5.40 28.80 -13.16
CA SER A 2 -6.37 28.05 -13.97
C SER A 2 -6.37 26.57 -13.56
N GLN A 3 -7.56 25.96 -13.52
CA GLN A 3 -7.74 24.52 -13.21
C GLN A 3 -6.90 23.58 -14.08
N THR A 4 -6.41 24.05 -15.23
CA THR A 4 -5.63 23.28 -16.21
C THR A 4 -4.25 22.82 -15.75
N ARG A 5 -3.62 23.44 -14.74
CA ARG A 5 -2.26 23.04 -14.33
C ARG A 5 -2.23 21.77 -13.45
N PHE A 6 -3.29 21.49 -12.68
CA PHE A 6 -3.28 20.37 -11.73
C PHE A 6 -3.35 18.99 -12.40
N SER A 7 -3.90 18.90 -13.61
CA SER A 7 -3.92 17.67 -14.40
C SER A 7 -2.56 17.23 -14.93
N GLU A 8 -1.54 18.07 -14.81
CA GLU A 8 -0.16 17.72 -15.19
C GLU A 8 0.58 16.93 -14.09
N PHE A 9 0.03 16.94 -12.87
CA PHE A 9 0.63 16.30 -11.70
C PHE A 9 0.02 14.90 -11.45
N ALA A 10 0.89 13.97 -11.07
CA ALA A 10 0.53 12.65 -10.59
C ALA A 10 0.86 12.54 -9.09
N VAL A 11 -0.06 11.99 -8.32
CA VAL A 11 0.10 11.72 -6.88
C VAL A 11 -0.04 10.21 -6.68
N PHE A 12 0.95 9.62 -6.03
CA PHE A 12 0.98 8.21 -5.69
C PHE A 12 0.81 8.07 -4.18
N PHE A 13 -0.22 7.35 -3.74
CA PHE A 13 -0.46 7.05 -2.33
C PHE A 13 -0.02 5.64 -2.01
N ASP A 14 0.77 5.47 -0.96
CA ASP A 14 0.90 4.18 -0.31
C ASP A 14 -0.36 3.88 0.54
N ASP A 15 -0.50 2.64 0.98
CA ASP A 15 -1.63 2.16 1.76
C ASP A 15 -1.32 2.07 3.26
N GLY A 16 -0.33 1.23 3.62
CA GLY A 16 0.23 0.99 4.96
C GLY A 16 0.71 2.23 5.70
N GLY A 17 0.01 2.75 6.72
CA GLY A 17 0.51 3.92 7.47
C GLY A 17 0.53 5.23 6.67
N VAL A 18 0.00 5.18 5.45
CA VAL A 18 -0.43 6.33 4.67
C VAL A 18 -1.94 6.31 4.72
N MET A 19 -2.69 5.80 3.73
CA MET A 19 -4.15 5.94 3.73
C MET A 19 -4.86 5.22 4.90
N ASN A 20 -4.29 4.13 5.41
CA ASN A 20 -4.90 3.25 6.41
C ASN A 20 -4.04 3.12 7.67
N ASP A 21 -4.65 3.30 8.84
CA ASP A 21 -4.00 3.12 10.15
C ASP A 21 -3.73 1.65 10.44
N ASN A 22 -2.45 1.26 10.40
CA ASN A 22 -1.98 -0.10 10.65
C ASN A 22 -2.39 -0.64 12.03
N ARG A 23 -2.48 0.25 13.04
CA ARG A 23 -2.82 -0.15 14.41
C ARG A 23 -4.25 -0.64 14.51
N ILE A 24 -5.16 -0.01 13.78
CA ILE A 24 -6.58 -0.37 13.75
C ILE A 24 -6.82 -1.51 12.75
N ARG A 25 -6.20 -1.42 11.57
CA ARG A 25 -6.29 -2.42 10.51
C ARG A 25 -5.94 -3.81 11.01
N GLY A 26 -4.80 -3.98 11.70
CA GLY A 26 -4.35 -5.29 12.19
C GLY A 26 -5.37 -5.93 13.14
N LEU A 27 -5.90 -5.17 14.10
CA LEU A 27 -6.90 -5.66 15.06
C LEU A 27 -8.21 -6.06 14.39
N GLN A 28 -8.67 -5.27 13.41
CA GLN A 28 -9.89 -5.58 12.66
C GLN A 28 -9.70 -6.80 11.75
N TYR A 29 -8.54 -6.91 11.09
CA TYR A 29 -8.19 -8.06 10.26
C TYR A 29 -8.23 -9.36 11.08
N GLN A 30 -7.58 -9.37 12.25
CA GLN A 30 -7.59 -10.52 13.17
C GLN A 30 -9.01 -10.97 13.53
N LYS A 31 -9.89 -10.02 13.90
CA LYS A 31 -11.29 -10.32 14.20
C LYS A 31 -12.03 -10.92 12.99
N LEU A 32 -11.87 -10.32 11.82
CA LEU A 32 -12.54 -10.72 10.59
C LEU A 32 -12.05 -12.07 10.05
N VAL A 33 -10.79 -12.42 10.27
CA VAL A 33 -10.25 -13.76 10.02
C VAL A 33 -11.05 -14.80 10.80
N GLY A 34 -11.21 -14.61 12.13
CA GLY A 34 -12.02 -15.52 12.94
C GLY A 34 -13.47 -15.60 12.48
N GLU A 35 -14.09 -14.46 12.16
CA GLU A 35 -15.47 -14.40 11.66
C GLU A 35 -15.66 -15.09 10.31
N TYR A 36 -14.65 -15.08 9.45
CA TYR A 36 -14.71 -15.74 8.15
C TYR A 36 -14.52 -17.26 8.27
N PHE A 37 -13.50 -17.70 9.02
CA PHE A 37 -13.09 -19.10 9.04
C PHE A 37 -13.98 -19.97 9.94
N THR A 38 -14.33 -19.51 11.14
CA THR A 38 -15.11 -20.30 12.10
C THR A 38 -16.43 -20.87 11.54
N PRO A 39 -17.32 -20.08 10.89
CA PRO A 39 -18.57 -20.63 10.38
C PRO A 39 -18.39 -21.60 9.19
N LYS A 40 -17.26 -21.53 8.48
CA LYS A 40 -16.98 -22.35 7.29
C LYS A 40 -16.25 -23.65 7.62
N PHE A 41 -15.31 -23.60 8.55
CA PHE A 41 -14.36 -24.68 8.81
C PHE A 41 -14.34 -25.16 10.27
N GLY A 42 -15.12 -24.52 11.15
CA GLY A 42 -15.10 -24.77 12.58
C GLY A 42 -13.91 -24.12 13.29
N GLY A 43 -13.65 -24.54 14.52
CA GLY A 43 -12.59 -23.99 15.36
C GLY A 43 -12.97 -22.64 16.00
N GLU A 44 -12.28 -22.30 17.08
CA GLU A 44 -12.55 -21.09 17.84
C GLU A 44 -12.05 -19.84 17.09
N PRO A 45 -12.84 -18.75 17.00
CA PRO A 45 -12.46 -17.54 16.26
C PRO A 45 -11.11 -16.95 16.68
N TYR A 46 -10.78 -17.00 17.98
CA TYR A 46 -9.54 -16.45 18.48
C TYR A 46 -8.30 -17.26 18.04
N LEU A 47 -8.44 -18.57 17.81
CA LEU A 47 -7.33 -19.40 17.34
C LEU A 47 -6.98 -19.09 15.87
N TRP A 48 -7.99 -18.80 15.04
CA TRP A 48 -7.77 -18.34 13.67
C TRP A 48 -7.07 -16.97 13.65
N ALA A 49 -7.50 -16.06 14.52
CA ALA A 49 -6.88 -14.74 14.67
C ALA A 49 -5.41 -14.86 15.12
N GLU A 50 -5.15 -15.64 16.17
CA GLU A 50 -3.82 -15.88 16.73
C GLU A 50 -2.89 -16.55 15.70
N SER A 51 -3.39 -17.55 14.97
CA SER A 51 -2.62 -18.19 13.91
C SER A 51 -2.19 -17.22 12.82
N ASN A 52 -3.12 -16.36 12.37
CA ASN A 52 -2.81 -15.35 11.36
C ASN A 52 -1.73 -14.36 11.87
N VAL A 53 -1.78 -13.95 13.14
CA VAL A 53 -0.72 -13.10 13.72
C VAL A 53 0.63 -13.80 13.68
N ASN A 54 0.69 -15.04 14.17
CA ASN A 54 1.93 -15.82 14.20
C ASN A 54 2.52 -15.99 12.79
N PHE A 55 1.67 -16.33 11.82
CA PHE A 55 2.08 -16.44 10.42
C PHE A 55 2.64 -15.12 9.87
N ILE A 56 1.92 -14.01 10.05
CA ILE A 56 2.36 -12.70 9.52
C ILE A 56 3.67 -12.25 10.17
N GLU A 57 3.84 -12.45 11.48
CA GLU A 57 5.09 -12.10 12.15
C GLU A 57 6.28 -12.93 11.66
N GLU A 58 6.07 -14.24 11.42
CA GLU A 58 7.10 -15.10 10.87
C GLU A 58 7.45 -14.72 9.43
N ILE A 59 6.42 -14.52 8.60
CA ILE A 59 6.61 -14.26 7.18
C ILE A 59 7.29 -12.89 6.95
N MET A 60 6.94 -11.88 7.74
CA MET A 60 7.59 -10.56 7.70
C MET A 60 9.06 -10.62 8.09
N LYS A 61 9.42 -11.44 9.10
CA LYS A 61 10.83 -11.68 9.46
C LYS A 61 11.59 -12.34 8.32
N LYS A 62 11.00 -13.35 7.67
CA LYS A 62 11.59 -14.07 6.54
C LYS A 62 11.83 -13.14 5.35
N TYR A 63 10.84 -12.33 4.97
CA TYR A 63 10.97 -11.46 3.81
C TYR A 63 11.87 -10.25 4.06
N SER A 64 11.80 -9.65 5.25
CA SER A 64 12.76 -8.59 5.63
C SER A 64 14.20 -9.08 5.52
N LYS A 65 14.45 -10.32 5.93
CA LYS A 65 15.76 -10.96 5.77
C LYS A 65 16.13 -11.21 4.31
N ALA A 66 15.21 -11.75 3.51
CA ALA A 66 15.47 -12.02 2.08
C ALA A 66 15.79 -10.73 1.29
N ILE A 67 15.07 -9.63 1.59
CA ILE A 67 15.34 -8.31 1.01
C ILE A 67 16.74 -7.83 1.42
N TYR A 68 17.08 -7.92 2.70
CA TYR A 68 18.40 -7.51 3.20
C TYR A 68 19.54 -8.34 2.58
N ASP A 69 19.31 -9.64 2.38
CA ASP A 69 20.28 -10.56 1.79
C ASP A 69 20.34 -10.45 0.24
N GLY A 70 19.59 -9.53 -0.38
CA GLY A 70 19.60 -9.31 -1.84
C GLY A 70 19.04 -10.48 -2.65
N SER A 71 18.12 -11.26 -2.07
CA SER A 71 17.53 -12.42 -2.74
C SER A 71 16.42 -12.01 -3.70
N ASP A 72 16.63 -12.22 -5.00
CA ASP A 72 15.59 -12.09 -6.04
C ASP A 72 14.60 -13.26 -5.93
N ILE A 73 13.43 -13.02 -5.33
CA ILE A 73 12.31 -13.97 -5.35
C ILE A 73 11.24 -13.45 -6.31
N ASP A 74 10.94 -14.22 -7.35
CA ASP A 74 9.83 -13.92 -8.27
C ASP A 74 8.50 -13.87 -7.51
N TYR A 75 7.73 -12.79 -7.74
CA TYR A 75 6.48 -12.54 -7.01
C TYR A 75 5.45 -13.67 -7.15
N LYS A 76 5.36 -14.37 -8.29
CA LYS A 76 4.42 -15.50 -8.42
C LYS A 76 4.82 -16.67 -7.52
N THR A 77 6.13 -16.89 -7.40
CA THR A 77 6.69 -17.91 -6.51
C THR A 77 6.45 -17.53 -5.05
N TYR A 78 6.70 -16.27 -4.70
CA TYR A 78 6.35 -15.70 -3.40
C TYR A 78 4.87 -15.93 -3.07
N GLN A 79 3.96 -15.55 -3.98
CA GLN A 79 2.52 -15.59 -3.71
C GLN A 79 2.02 -17.02 -3.55
N ALA A 80 2.52 -17.96 -4.37
CA ALA A 80 2.19 -19.36 -4.24
C ALA A 80 2.67 -19.97 -2.91
N ASP A 81 3.87 -19.63 -2.45
CA ASP A 81 4.38 -20.05 -1.13
C ASP A 81 3.56 -19.43 -0.01
N PHE A 82 3.28 -18.12 -0.10
CA PHE A 82 2.51 -17.38 0.89
C PHE A 82 1.12 -18.00 1.08
N VAL A 83 0.34 -18.17 0.02
CA VAL A 83 -1.02 -18.73 0.10
C VAL A 83 -0.99 -20.16 0.65
N LYS A 84 -0.05 -20.98 0.17
CA LYS A 84 0.08 -22.36 0.63
C LYS A 84 0.36 -22.41 2.12
N ARG A 85 1.35 -21.65 2.59
CA ARG A 85 1.74 -21.63 4.00
C ARG A 85 0.66 -21.03 4.88
N TRP A 86 0.04 -19.93 4.46
CA TRP A 86 -1.05 -19.30 5.21
C TRP A 86 -2.19 -20.30 5.47
N ILE A 87 -2.62 -21.05 4.45
CA ILE A 87 -3.64 -22.10 4.62
C ILE A 87 -3.13 -23.26 5.49
N GLU A 88 -1.95 -23.82 5.19
CA GLU A 88 -1.43 -24.98 5.92
C GLU A 88 -1.20 -24.67 7.40
N GLU A 89 -0.56 -23.55 7.71
CA GLU A 89 -0.24 -23.15 9.07
C GLU A 89 -1.49 -22.77 9.85
N MET A 90 -2.45 -22.03 9.25
CA MET A 90 -3.69 -21.69 9.93
C MET A 90 -4.54 -22.91 10.28
N PHE A 91 -4.79 -23.80 9.32
CA PHE A 91 -5.62 -24.98 9.57
C PHE A 91 -4.97 -25.94 10.57
N ASN A 92 -3.65 -26.13 10.48
CA ASN A 92 -2.92 -26.98 11.42
C ASN A 92 -2.92 -26.38 12.83
N TYR A 93 -2.75 -25.06 12.96
CA TYR A 93 -2.75 -24.38 14.26
C TYR A 93 -4.10 -24.50 14.97
N VAL A 94 -5.21 -24.31 14.24
CA VAL A 94 -6.56 -24.43 14.81
C VAL A 94 -6.97 -25.89 15.05
N GLY A 95 -6.27 -26.84 14.44
CA GLY A 95 -6.54 -28.28 14.60
C GLY A 95 -7.76 -28.76 13.82
N VAL A 96 -8.11 -28.08 12.71
CA VAL A 96 -9.19 -28.47 11.81
C VAL A 96 -8.67 -29.23 10.60
N LYS A 97 -9.56 -29.92 9.88
CA LYS A 97 -9.19 -30.67 8.68
C LYS A 97 -8.70 -29.73 7.58
N LEU A 98 -7.47 -29.95 7.13
CA LEU A 98 -6.87 -29.25 5.99
C LEU A 98 -7.68 -29.51 4.70
N PRO A 99 -8.00 -28.47 3.90
CA PRO A 99 -8.69 -28.62 2.62
C PRO A 99 -7.78 -29.25 1.56
N ALA A 100 -8.32 -29.62 0.41
CA ALA A 100 -7.50 -30.10 -0.68
C ALA A 100 -6.62 -28.95 -1.22
N LYS A 101 -5.39 -29.26 -1.63
CA LYS A 101 -4.44 -28.24 -2.17
C LYS A 101 -5.00 -27.45 -3.36
N SER A 102 -5.88 -28.07 -4.16
CA SER A 102 -6.58 -27.41 -5.26
C SER A 102 -7.50 -26.28 -4.82
N GLU A 103 -7.92 -26.24 -3.55
CA GLU A 103 -8.85 -25.27 -2.99
C GLU A 103 -8.15 -24.06 -2.35
N TYR A 104 -6.83 -24.12 -2.12
CA TYR A 104 -6.10 -23.11 -1.32
C TYR A 104 -6.25 -21.69 -1.89
N ASN A 105 -6.04 -21.52 -3.19
CA ASN A 105 -6.16 -20.21 -3.84
C ASN A 105 -7.59 -19.65 -3.77
N GLN A 106 -8.59 -20.52 -3.87
CA GLN A 106 -9.98 -20.11 -3.78
C GLN A 106 -10.30 -19.66 -2.34
N ILE A 107 -9.91 -20.45 -1.34
CA ILE A 107 -10.16 -20.13 0.08
C ILE A 107 -9.47 -18.81 0.46
N TYR A 108 -8.19 -18.64 0.09
CA TYR A 108 -7.46 -17.39 0.35
C TYR A 108 -8.15 -16.20 -0.33
N ARG A 109 -8.48 -16.31 -1.62
CA ARG A 109 -9.14 -15.24 -2.35
C ARG A 109 -10.49 -14.85 -1.73
N GLU A 110 -11.34 -15.82 -1.43
CA GLU A 110 -12.63 -15.57 -0.78
C GLU A 110 -12.47 -14.95 0.61
N ALA A 111 -11.43 -15.36 1.36
CA ALA A 111 -11.12 -14.76 2.66
C ALA A 111 -10.74 -13.29 2.50
N ILE A 112 -9.82 -12.96 1.58
CA ILE A 112 -9.41 -11.58 1.32
C ILE A 112 -10.58 -10.72 0.84
N GLU A 113 -11.39 -11.24 -0.09
CA GLU A 113 -12.58 -10.55 -0.62
C GLU A 113 -13.65 -10.31 0.47
N TYR A 114 -13.67 -11.14 1.52
CA TYR A 114 -14.52 -10.89 2.69
C TYR A 114 -13.88 -9.92 3.68
N ILE A 115 -12.61 -10.12 4.06
CA ILE A 115 -11.96 -9.41 5.15
C ILE A 115 -11.71 -7.95 4.79
N THR A 116 -10.99 -7.71 3.69
CA THR A 116 -10.43 -6.39 3.39
C THR A 116 -11.49 -5.30 3.14
N PRO A 117 -12.63 -5.55 2.47
CA PRO A 117 -13.69 -4.54 2.33
C PRO A 117 -14.46 -4.26 3.62
N ASN A 118 -14.34 -5.11 4.64
CA ASN A 118 -14.99 -4.92 5.93
C ASN A 118 -14.11 -4.18 6.94
N ILE A 119 -12.86 -3.89 6.60
CA ILE A 119 -11.96 -3.09 7.43
C ILE A 119 -12.26 -1.59 7.29
N ARG A 120 -12.27 -0.88 8.43
CA ARG A 120 -12.50 0.55 8.60
C ARG A 120 -11.30 1.14 9.33
N SER A 121 -10.20 1.28 8.60
CA SER A 121 -8.92 1.77 9.11
C SER A 121 -8.45 3.08 8.50
N ALA A 122 -9.19 3.68 7.55
CA ALA A 122 -8.76 4.93 6.93
C ALA A 122 -8.58 6.03 7.98
N TYR A 123 -7.49 6.79 7.90
CA TYR A 123 -7.31 7.92 8.82
C TYR A 123 -8.42 8.97 8.62
N PRO A 124 -8.81 9.69 9.69
CA PRO A 124 -9.83 10.73 9.59
C PRO A 124 -9.46 11.82 8.56
N GLY A 125 -10.31 11.99 7.54
CA GLY A 125 -10.16 13.03 6.51
C GLY A 125 -9.33 12.63 5.29
N VAL A 126 -8.80 11.41 5.22
CA VAL A 126 -8.07 10.89 4.04
C VAL A 126 -8.97 10.85 2.82
N VAL A 127 -10.16 10.25 2.97
CA VAL A 127 -11.14 10.15 1.89
C VAL A 127 -11.52 11.53 1.34
N ASP A 128 -11.75 12.51 2.23
CA ASP A 128 -12.09 13.88 1.82
C ASP A 128 -10.92 14.58 1.11
N SER A 129 -9.69 14.31 1.56
CA SER A 129 -8.47 14.86 0.97
C SER A 129 -8.25 14.30 -0.43
N ILE A 130 -8.38 12.99 -0.60
CA ILE A 130 -8.35 12.30 -1.91
C ILE A 130 -9.41 12.88 -2.84
N LYS A 131 -10.66 13.02 -2.38
CA LYS A 131 -11.75 13.62 -3.17
C LYS A 131 -11.46 15.07 -3.55
N LYS A 132 -10.86 15.85 -2.63
CA LYS A 132 -10.46 17.23 -2.90
C LYS A 132 -9.39 17.29 -3.98
N LEU A 133 -8.32 16.50 -3.86
CA LEU A 133 -7.27 16.42 -4.87
C LEU A 133 -7.84 15.99 -6.22
N LYS A 134 -8.76 15.02 -6.23
CA LYS A 134 -9.40 14.61 -7.48
C LYS A 134 -10.21 15.74 -8.12
N ARG A 135 -11.01 16.48 -7.34
CA ARG A 135 -11.78 17.65 -7.82
C ARG A 135 -10.90 18.79 -8.30
N LEU A 136 -9.71 18.93 -7.73
CA LEU A 136 -8.72 19.91 -8.18
C LEU A 136 -8.08 19.53 -9.52
N GLY A 137 -8.21 18.29 -9.98
CA GLY A 137 -7.76 17.84 -11.30
C GLY A 137 -6.54 16.92 -11.28
N PHE A 138 -6.00 16.55 -10.11
CA PHE A 138 -4.84 15.68 -10.01
C PHE A 138 -5.09 14.26 -10.55
N ASN A 139 -4.03 13.65 -11.10
CA ASN A 139 -4.03 12.22 -11.41
C ASN A 139 -3.60 11.44 -10.18
N LEU A 140 -4.49 10.62 -9.62
CA LEU A 140 -4.25 9.88 -8.38
C LEU A 140 -4.05 8.39 -8.67
N TYR A 141 -3.03 7.80 -8.04
CA TYR A 141 -2.61 6.41 -8.17
C TYR A 141 -2.26 5.84 -6.78
N THR A 142 -2.19 4.51 -6.68
CA THR A 142 -1.62 3.80 -5.54
C THR A 142 -0.23 3.28 -5.86
N ALA A 143 0.68 3.30 -4.89
CA ALA A 143 2.00 2.68 -4.98
C ALA A 143 2.30 2.03 -3.63
N SER A 144 2.13 0.72 -3.55
CA SER A 144 2.26 -0.05 -2.30
C SER A 144 2.88 -1.41 -2.56
N GLY A 145 3.51 -1.98 -1.53
CA GLY A 145 3.99 -3.37 -1.52
C GLY A 145 2.90 -4.40 -1.21
N GLU A 146 1.69 -3.95 -0.88
CA GLU A 146 0.53 -4.78 -0.60
C GLU A 146 -0.03 -5.46 -1.87
N ASP A 147 -0.64 -6.64 -1.73
CA ASP A 147 -1.24 -7.33 -2.87
C ASP A 147 -2.39 -6.53 -3.50
N SER A 148 -2.48 -6.54 -4.83
CA SER A 148 -3.51 -5.78 -5.56
C SER A 148 -4.95 -6.12 -5.15
N LEU A 149 -5.22 -7.38 -4.77
CA LEU A 149 -6.53 -7.82 -4.29
C LEU A 149 -6.85 -7.19 -2.93
N GLU A 150 -5.86 -7.12 -2.04
CA GLU A 150 -6.01 -6.51 -0.71
C GLU A 150 -6.20 -5.00 -0.81
N ILE A 151 -5.37 -4.30 -1.61
CA ILE A 151 -5.52 -2.86 -1.88
C ILE A 151 -6.92 -2.55 -2.40
N LYS A 152 -7.42 -3.34 -3.36
CA LYS A 152 -8.78 -3.18 -3.89
C LYS A 152 -9.82 -3.26 -2.79
N GLY A 153 -9.72 -4.24 -1.90
CA GLY A 153 -10.67 -4.40 -0.81
C GLY A 153 -10.58 -3.28 0.24
N TYR A 154 -9.37 -2.82 0.60
CA TYR A 154 -9.24 -1.67 1.50
C TYR A 154 -9.86 -0.41 0.92
N LEU A 155 -9.64 -0.11 -0.37
CA LEU A 155 -10.27 1.03 -1.06
C LEU A 155 -11.80 0.91 -1.09
N GLN A 156 -12.35 -0.31 -1.24
CA GLN A 156 -13.78 -0.56 -1.09
C GLN A 156 -14.26 -0.27 0.33
N GLY A 157 -13.49 -0.67 1.35
CA GLY A 157 -13.78 -0.41 2.76
C GLY A 157 -13.82 1.08 3.12
N MET A 158 -13.04 1.92 2.42
CA MET A 158 -13.09 3.38 2.53
C MET A 158 -14.37 4.00 1.95
N ARG A 159 -15.17 3.21 1.22
CA ARG A 159 -16.35 3.67 0.47
C ARG A 159 -16.02 4.82 -0.50
N GLU A 160 -14.80 4.83 -1.05
CA GLU A 160 -14.37 5.81 -2.05
C GLU A 160 -14.63 5.24 -3.45
N GLU A 161 -15.74 5.66 -4.05
CA GLU A 161 -16.30 5.02 -5.24
C GLU A 161 -15.44 5.18 -6.50
N VAL A 162 -14.65 6.26 -6.60
CA VAL A 162 -13.90 6.61 -7.82
C VAL A 162 -12.56 5.87 -7.89
N GLN A 163 -11.81 5.82 -6.79
CA GLN A 163 -10.61 5.02 -6.60
C GLN A 163 -10.95 3.54 -6.61
N ARG A 164 -12.05 3.13 -5.96
CA ARG A 164 -12.59 1.76 -6.12
C ARG A 164 -12.75 1.41 -7.59
N ARG A 165 -13.46 2.23 -8.37
CA ARG A 165 -13.72 1.94 -9.78
C ARG A 165 -12.44 1.98 -10.62
N ARG A 166 -11.44 2.79 -10.26
CA ARG A 166 -10.13 2.81 -10.91
C ARG A 166 -9.29 1.59 -10.57
N ALA A 167 -9.28 1.16 -9.32
CA ALA A 167 -8.61 -0.07 -8.89
C ALA A 167 -9.28 -1.31 -9.51
N GLU A 168 -10.62 -1.31 -9.61
CA GLU A 168 -11.40 -2.32 -10.35
C GLU A 168 -11.03 -2.33 -11.83
N ILE A 169 -11.10 -1.20 -12.53
CA ILE A 169 -10.69 -1.12 -13.94
C ILE A 169 -9.22 -1.53 -14.12
N PHE A 170 -8.34 -1.10 -13.22
CA PHE A 170 -6.91 -1.42 -13.27
C PHE A 170 -6.68 -2.93 -13.09
N ALA A 171 -7.30 -3.55 -12.09
CA ALA A 171 -7.20 -4.99 -11.83
C ALA A 171 -7.87 -5.83 -12.91
N ASP A 172 -9.05 -5.43 -13.38
CA ASP A 172 -9.82 -6.14 -14.40
C ASP A 172 -9.14 -6.04 -15.78
N ASN A 173 -8.37 -4.97 -16.04
CA ASN A 173 -7.56 -4.80 -17.25
C ASN A 173 -6.07 -5.12 -17.02
N ALA A 174 -5.70 -5.63 -15.85
CA ALA A 174 -4.33 -6.01 -15.58
C ALA A 174 -3.97 -7.28 -16.37
N GLU A 175 -3.30 -7.09 -17.51
CA GLU A 175 -2.66 -8.21 -18.19
C GLU A 175 -1.45 -8.65 -17.38
N ILE A 176 -1.61 -9.70 -16.56
CA ILE A 176 -0.60 -10.21 -15.61
C ILE A 176 0.79 -10.38 -16.25
N TRP A 177 0.87 -10.72 -17.54
CA TRP A 177 2.16 -10.85 -18.24
C TRP A 177 2.83 -9.49 -18.54
N LYS A 178 2.06 -8.41 -18.79
CA LYS A 178 2.58 -7.05 -18.93
C LYS A 178 3.06 -6.51 -17.58
N TRP A 179 2.37 -6.86 -16.50
CA TRP A 179 2.80 -6.55 -15.13
C TRP A 179 4.06 -7.30 -14.73
N LYS A 180 4.12 -8.61 -14.98
CA LYS A 180 5.35 -9.37 -14.81
C LYS A 180 6.48 -8.79 -15.64
N ARG A 181 6.23 -8.40 -16.90
CA ARG A 181 7.26 -7.77 -17.74
C ARG A 181 7.67 -6.38 -17.25
N ALA A 182 6.74 -5.60 -16.69
CA ALA A 182 7.02 -4.28 -16.10
C ALA A 182 7.83 -4.43 -14.80
N ALA A 183 7.39 -5.30 -13.89
CA ALA A 183 8.10 -5.67 -12.67
C ALA A 183 9.49 -6.25 -12.99
N ASP A 184 9.59 -7.19 -13.92
CA ASP A 184 10.87 -7.75 -14.40
C ASP A 184 11.75 -6.66 -15.05
N SER A 185 11.15 -5.69 -15.75
CA SER A 185 11.90 -4.57 -16.33
C SER A 185 12.37 -3.54 -15.30
N VAL A 186 11.81 -3.57 -14.09
CA VAL A 186 12.20 -2.71 -12.98
C VAL A 186 12.81 -3.44 -11.79
N LYS A 187 12.96 -4.77 -11.87
CA LYS A 187 13.53 -5.58 -10.78
C LYS A 187 14.98 -5.21 -10.50
N ASP A 188 15.70 -4.80 -11.56
CA ASP A 188 17.06 -4.27 -11.51
C ASP A 188 17.08 -2.74 -11.67
N PHE A 189 15.90 -2.09 -11.59
CA PHE A 189 15.79 -0.63 -11.65
C PHE A 189 16.17 -0.07 -10.29
N GLU A 190 17.46 0.23 -10.20
CA GLU A 190 17.97 1.13 -9.19
C GLU A 190 17.27 2.49 -9.37
N LEU A 191 16.52 2.93 -8.35
CA LEU A 191 15.85 4.23 -8.40
C LEU A 191 16.91 5.33 -8.49
N PHE A 192 18.05 5.10 -7.82
CA PHE A 192 19.20 5.99 -7.82
C PHE A 192 19.92 6.01 -9.18
N GLY A 193 20.20 7.21 -9.69
CA GLY A 193 20.81 7.44 -10.99
C GLY A 193 19.88 7.26 -12.19
N LYS A 194 18.58 6.96 -11.97
CA LYS A 194 17.58 6.78 -13.04
C LYS A 194 16.47 7.83 -13.04
N VAL A 195 16.25 8.51 -11.93
CA VAL A 195 15.19 9.52 -11.81
C VAL A 195 15.57 10.88 -12.40
N SER A 196 16.83 11.07 -12.80
CA SER A 196 17.34 12.32 -13.38
C SER A 196 16.66 12.72 -14.70
N ASP A 197 16.12 11.75 -15.44
CA ASP A 197 15.39 11.99 -16.69
C ASP A 197 13.97 12.54 -16.46
N ILE A 198 13.49 12.56 -15.21
CA ILE A 198 12.19 13.13 -14.85
C ILE A 198 12.34 14.65 -14.80
N THR A 199 12.02 15.29 -15.93
CA THR A 199 12.10 16.75 -16.10
C THR A 199 10.96 17.51 -15.42
N LYS A 200 9.89 16.83 -15.02
CA LYS A 200 8.76 17.43 -14.28
C LYS A 200 9.15 17.73 -12.83
N GLU A 201 8.48 18.71 -12.21
CA GLU A 201 8.63 18.95 -10.77
C GLU A 201 8.03 17.78 -9.98
N VAL A 202 8.81 17.26 -9.04
CA VAL A 202 8.45 16.11 -8.21
C VAL A 202 8.66 16.47 -6.74
N PHE A 203 7.60 16.31 -5.95
CA PHE A 203 7.67 16.46 -4.50
C PHE A 203 7.91 15.10 -3.87
N VAL A 204 9.02 14.96 -3.16
CA VAL A 204 9.34 13.78 -2.36
C VAL A 204 9.05 14.12 -0.91
N THR A 205 7.96 13.58 -0.39
CA THR A 205 7.52 13.82 0.98
C THR A 205 7.83 12.62 1.85
N ASN A 206 8.46 12.83 3.00
CA ASN A 206 8.66 11.78 3.99
C ASN A 206 8.43 12.31 5.42
N GLY A 207 7.99 11.44 6.31
CA GLY A 207 7.75 11.72 7.72
C GLY A 207 7.45 10.48 8.55
N THR A 208 7.80 9.28 8.05
CA THR A 208 7.66 8.04 8.82
C THR A 208 8.90 7.78 9.67
N GLU A 209 8.73 7.21 10.86
CA GLU A 209 9.82 6.77 11.74
C GLU A 209 9.86 5.23 11.85
N ASP A 210 9.16 4.52 10.98
CA ASP A 210 9.18 3.07 10.98
C ASP A 210 10.52 2.49 10.50
N LYS A 211 10.74 1.20 10.79
CA LYS A 211 11.99 0.48 10.49
C LYS A 211 12.10 0.03 9.03
N ILE A 212 11.02 0.18 8.25
CA ILE A 212 10.95 -0.30 6.87
C ILE A 212 11.47 0.79 5.92
N HIS A 213 11.21 2.06 6.25
CA HIS A 213 11.57 3.20 5.42
C HIS A 213 12.86 3.88 5.89
N ASP A 214 13.97 3.63 5.19
CA ASP A 214 15.22 4.34 5.43
C ASP A 214 15.07 5.84 5.08
N GLN A 215 15.21 6.68 6.11
CA GLN A 215 15.07 8.12 6.01
C GLN A 215 16.13 8.77 5.10
N ILE A 216 17.24 8.09 4.86
CA ILE A 216 18.35 8.56 4.01
C ILE A 216 17.96 8.52 2.53
N ASN A 217 17.10 7.58 2.13
CA ASN A 217 16.77 7.36 0.72
C ASN A 217 15.98 8.54 0.12
N TYR A 218 15.02 9.10 0.84
CA TYR A 218 14.11 10.12 0.29
C TYR A 218 14.80 11.45 -0.07
N PRO A 219 15.68 12.03 0.79
CA PRO A 219 16.49 13.18 0.40
C PRO A 219 17.38 12.89 -0.82
N GLN A 220 17.93 11.68 -0.92
CA GLN A 220 18.78 11.30 -2.06
C GLN A 220 17.97 11.25 -3.37
N ILE A 221 16.79 10.61 -3.36
CA ILE A 221 15.89 10.58 -4.53
C ILE A 221 15.54 12.01 -4.99
N ALA A 222 15.20 12.88 -4.04
CA ALA A 222 14.87 14.27 -4.35
C ALA A 222 16.05 15.06 -4.92
N ALA A 223 17.28 14.77 -4.49
CA ALA A 223 18.48 15.44 -4.97
C ALA A 223 18.85 15.05 -6.40
N GLU A 224 18.53 13.82 -6.82
CA GLU A 224 18.78 13.34 -8.18
C GLU A 224 17.78 13.87 -9.21
N LEU A 225 16.57 14.20 -8.77
CA LEU A 225 15.53 14.81 -9.58
C LEU A 225 15.93 16.27 -9.92
N PRO A 226 16.04 16.66 -11.21
CA PRO A 226 16.46 18.01 -11.60
C PRO A 226 15.55 19.10 -11.01
N ASN A 227 14.26 18.77 -10.88
CA ASN A 227 13.22 19.60 -10.28
C ASN A 227 12.62 18.94 -9.03
N GLY A 228 13.40 18.11 -8.34
CA GLY A 228 12.99 17.46 -7.09
C GLY A 228 12.96 18.42 -5.92
N ARG A 229 12.00 18.21 -5.02
CA ARG A 229 11.87 18.94 -3.76
C ARG A 229 11.60 17.95 -2.64
N PHE A 230 12.55 17.84 -1.71
CA PHE A 230 12.36 17.04 -0.52
C PHE A 230 11.61 17.84 0.55
N ILE A 231 10.59 17.23 1.14
CA ILE A 231 9.84 17.82 2.24
C ILE A 231 9.78 16.83 3.38
N TYR A 232 10.56 17.11 4.43
CA TYR A 232 10.53 16.35 5.67
C TYR A 232 9.45 16.90 6.60
N MET A 233 8.55 16.04 7.05
CA MET A 233 7.49 16.37 7.99
C MET A 233 7.69 15.57 9.26
N LYS A 234 8.31 16.20 10.27
CA LYS A 234 8.44 15.62 11.61
C LYS A 234 7.08 15.66 12.32
N THR A 235 6.22 14.72 12.01
CA THR A 235 4.88 14.64 12.59
C THR A 235 4.47 13.20 12.85
N ASP A 236 3.64 13.03 13.87
CA ASP A 236 3.06 11.72 14.19
C ASP A 236 2.24 11.19 13.00
N GLU A 237 2.21 9.87 12.85
CA GLU A 237 1.54 9.19 11.75
C GLU A 237 0.07 9.62 11.58
N SER A 238 -0.63 9.84 12.70
CA SER A 238 -2.04 10.29 12.68
C SER A 238 -2.27 11.69 12.10
N ARG A 239 -1.20 12.49 11.95
CA ARG A 239 -1.25 13.86 11.39
C ARG A 239 -0.52 13.96 10.05
N ARG A 240 0.26 12.93 9.70
CA ARG A 240 1.15 12.90 8.54
C ARG A 240 0.42 13.16 7.25
N GLU A 241 -0.68 12.47 6.99
CA GLU A 241 -1.39 12.60 5.72
C GLU A 241 -2.05 13.95 5.51
N ARG A 242 -2.72 14.48 6.56
CA ARG A 242 -3.35 15.81 6.47
C ARG A 242 -2.28 16.87 6.22
N LEU A 243 -1.11 16.73 6.86
CA LEU A 243 0.02 17.62 6.64
C LEU A 243 0.62 17.44 5.24
N MET A 244 0.84 16.20 4.78
CA MET A 244 1.32 15.87 3.43
C MET A 244 0.43 16.48 2.35
N GLY A 245 -0.88 16.30 2.47
CA GLY A 245 -1.85 16.85 1.51
C GLY A 245 -1.87 18.38 1.51
N PHE A 246 -1.80 19.01 2.69
CA PHE A 246 -1.77 20.47 2.81
C PHE A 246 -0.47 21.05 2.25
N VAL A 247 0.67 20.52 2.69
CA VAL A 247 2.01 20.92 2.26
C VAL A 247 2.15 20.75 0.75
N SER A 248 1.81 19.58 0.20
CA SER A 248 1.88 19.35 -1.25
C SER A 248 1.02 20.34 -2.03
N LEU A 249 -0.16 20.70 -1.52
CA LEU A 249 -1.05 21.66 -2.15
C LEU A 249 -0.49 23.09 -2.12
N GLU A 250 0.13 23.52 -1.02
CA GLU A 250 0.79 24.81 -0.95
C GLU A 250 2.05 24.86 -1.84
N PHE A 251 2.82 23.78 -1.88
CA PHE A 251 3.99 23.67 -2.73
C PHE A 251 3.63 23.60 -4.23
N CYS A 252 2.45 23.09 -4.61
CA CYS A 252 1.95 23.18 -6.00
C CYS A 252 1.65 24.63 -6.46
N ARG A 253 1.58 25.60 -5.52
CA ARG A 253 1.31 27.02 -5.83
C ARG A 253 2.57 27.81 -6.16
N VAL A 254 3.75 27.29 -5.83
CA VAL A 254 5.02 27.99 -5.97
C VAL A 254 6.01 27.08 -6.71
N GLY A 255 6.81 27.63 -7.63
CA GLY A 255 7.86 26.87 -8.30
C GLY A 255 9.06 26.60 -7.40
N LYS A 256 9.97 25.72 -7.84
CA LYS A 256 11.24 25.42 -7.16
C LYS A 256 12.03 26.68 -6.74
N ASN A 257 12.08 27.70 -7.58
CA ASN A 257 12.85 28.93 -7.33
C ASN A 257 12.17 29.89 -6.35
N ASP A 258 10.88 29.69 -6.06
CA ASP A 258 10.10 30.56 -5.16
C ASP A 258 10.31 30.22 -3.67
N GLY A 259 11.04 29.14 -3.37
CA GLY A 259 11.31 28.72 -1.99
C GLY A 259 10.08 28.13 -1.29
N ILE A 260 10.00 28.31 0.03
CA ILE A 260 8.89 27.79 0.86
C ILE A 260 7.65 28.67 0.63
N PRO A 261 6.46 28.09 0.36
CA PRO A 261 5.21 28.84 0.29
C PRO A 261 5.01 29.71 1.55
N PRO A 262 4.71 31.02 1.43
CA PRO A 262 4.55 31.91 2.59
C PRO A 262 3.43 31.53 3.58
N SER A 263 2.56 30.60 3.20
CA SER A 263 1.45 30.07 3.99
C SER A 263 1.82 28.89 4.89
N LEU A 264 3.06 28.40 4.81
CA LEU A 264 3.61 27.30 5.62
C LEU A 264 4.58 27.86 6.67
#